data_AF-A0A1R1Y728-F1
#
_entry.id   AF-A0A1R1Y728-F1
#
_cell.length_a   1.000
_cell.length_b   1.000
_cell.length_c   1.000
_cell.angle_alpha   90.00
_cell.angle_beta   90.00
_cell.angle_gamma   90.00
#
_symmetry.space_group_name_H-M   'P 1'
#
loop_
_entity.id
_entity.type
_entity.pdbx_description
1 polymer ?
#
loop_
_entity_poly.entity_id
_entity_poly.type
_entity_poly.pdbx_seq_one_letter_code
_entity_poly.pdbx_strand_id
1 'polypeptide(L)'
;MSQIVHDYCPVYSPFFGAMGCVAATVFCSFGAAYGTAKSGVGLSAMGILRPDLVIKNIVPVVMAGIIGIYGLVVAVLISDNLKQKMALYTGFVQLAAGLSVGLSGMAAGFAIGIVGDAGVRATAQQPRLFVSMILIFIFAEVLALYGLIVGLILNTKAAGGDGMNVKAAINTQKFLYSTSDSQKPIKENVFEFQAETKKLLQIVAHSLYSQREVFIRELISNASDAMEKLRYLSLTDTSLHSQNSPQIDIFVDKDNKTISIQDNGIGMTEKELIENLGTIARSGSKKYIESLNSGETNSSEAAKNIVGQFGVGFYSGFMVGDSIEVFTRSAIEGSKAYHWKSDGLGYYSLSEIDDSPVGTKIVINVKEDATEYLDLNKIQEIVKKYSNFVGFPINVNSEKVNTVDAMWLKDKNSITEQDHEQFFKFISKDYDSPMFSLVYRTDAPISIKSILYIPKYNPENMGFERLKPSVSLYSRKVLIMPNAEKVLPEWLRFIKGK
;
A
#
# COMPACT_ATOMS: atom_id res chain seq x y z
N MET A 1 -63.00 -21.63 -40.93
CA MET A 1 -62.62 -20.23 -40.71
C MET A 1 -63.25 -19.78 -39.40
N SER A 2 -62.58 -20.04 -38.27
CA SER A 2 -62.95 -19.45 -36.97
C SER A 2 -61.66 -19.12 -36.24
N GLN A 3 -61.38 -17.83 -36.16
CA GLN A 3 -60.30 -17.28 -35.34
C GLN A 3 -60.63 -17.59 -33.88
N ILE A 4 -59.93 -18.55 -33.29
CA ILE A 4 -59.77 -18.59 -31.84
C ILE A 4 -58.82 -17.44 -31.52
N VAL A 5 -59.39 -16.27 -31.24
CA VAL A 5 -58.69 -15.19 -30.54
C VAL A 5 -58.33 -15.78 -29.18
N HIS A 6 -57.05 -16.10 -28.96
CA HIS A 6 -56.58 -16.41 -27.61
C HIS A 6 -56.75 -15.12 -26.79
N ASP A 7 -57.75 -15.06 -25.92
CA ASP A 7 -58.08 -13.91 -25.05
C ASP A 7 -56.88 -13.36 -24.24
N TYR A 8 -55.79 -14.11 -24.14
CA TYR A 8 -54.55 -13.74 -23.46
C TYR A 8 -53.49 -13.04 -24.32
N CYS A 9 -53.67 -12.97 -25.66
CA CYS A 9 -52.70 -12.40 -26.61
C CYS A 9 -53.35 -11.35 -27.54
N PRO A 10 -53.81 -10.19 -27.01
CA PRO A 10 -54.42 -9.15 -27.83
C PRO A 10 -53.40 -8.51 -28.79
N VAL A 11 -53.89 -8.00 -29.92
CA VAL A 11 -53.06 -7.38 -30.99
C VAL A 11 -52.25 -6.19 -30.48
N TYR A 12 -52.74 -5.48 -29.46
CA TYR A 12 -52.05 -4.36 -28.84
C TYR A 12 -51.04 -4.76 -27.75
N SER A 13 -50.86 -6.05 -27.45
CA SER A 13 -49.89 -6.50 -26.44
C SER A 13 -48.44 -5.99 -26.68
N PRO A 14 -47.91 -5.99 -27.94
CA PRO A 14 -46.57 -5.50 -28.22
C PRO A 14 -46.38 -3.99 -28.01
N PHE A 15 -47.47 -3.22 -28.01
CA PHE A 15 -47.43 -1.79 -27.72
C PHE A 15 -46.86 -1.52 -26.33
N PHE A 16 -47.22 -2.31 -25.32
CA PHE A 16 -46.72 -2.13 -23.95
C PHE A 16 -45.22 -2.44 -23.84
N GLY A 17 -44.73 -3.46 -24.56
CA GLY A 17 -43.29 -3.73 -24.65
C GLY A 17 -42.53 -2.60 -25.35
N ALA A 18 -43.07 -2.06 -26.45
CA ALA A 18 -42.49 -0.91 -27.14
C ALA A 18 -42.46 0.35 -26.26
N MET A 19 -43.52 0.60 -25.48
CA MET A 19 -43.51 1.67 -24.47
C MET A 19 -42.44 1.43 -23.39
N GLY A 20 -42.18 0.17 -23.01
CA GLY A 20 -41.07 -0.20 -22.13
C GLY A 20 -39.71 0.21 -22.70
N CYS A 21 -39.44 -0.09 -23.98
CA CYS A 21 -38.22 0.37 -24.67
C CYS A 21 -38.07 1.90 -24.63
N VAL A 22 -39.16 2.62 -24.93
CA VAL A 22 -39.18 4.08 -24.95
C VAL A 22 -38.94 4.62 -23.54
N ALA A 23 -39.62 4.08 -22.53
CA ALA A 23 -39.48 4.50 -21.14
C ALA A 23 -38.04 4.30 -20.63
N ALA A 24 -37.43 3.16 -20.90
CA ALA A 24 -36.04 2.87 -20.52
C ALA A 24 -35.09 3.90 -21.14
N THR A 25 -35.21 4.14 -22.44
CA THR A 25 -34.29 5.01 -23.17
C THR A 25 -34.48 6.48 -22.81
N VAL A 26 -35.73 6.97 -22.83
CA VAL A 26 -36.04 8.39 -22.65
C VAL A 26 -35.72 8.86 -21.24
N PHE A 27 -36.17 8.14 -20.21
CA PHE A 27 -35.97 8.59 -18.83
C PHE A 27 -34.49 8.49 -18.40
N CYS A 28 -33.78 7.43 -18.79
CA CYS A 28 -32.32 7.34 -18.55
C CYS A 28 -31.57 8.44 -19.31
N SER A 29 -31.92 8.70 -20.58
CA SER A 29 -31.29 9.76 -21.36
C SER A 29 -31.54 11.14 -20.75
N PHE A 30 -32.73 11.38 -20.20
CA PHE A 30 -33.05 12.62 -19.52
C PHE A 30 -32.23 12.78 -18.23
N GLY A 31 -32.11 11.71 -17.43
CA GLY A 31 -31.24 11.68 -16.25
C GLY A 31 -29.78 11.94 -16.60
N ALA A 32 -29.26 11.24 -17.61
CA ALA A 32 -27.89 11.40 -18.08
C ALA A 32 -27.63 12.83 -18.58
N ALA A 33 -28.51 13.35 -19.45
CA ALA A 33 -28.38 14.70 -19.98
C ALA A 33 -28.40 15.76 -18.88
N TYR A 34 -29.33 15.67 -17.92
CA TYR A 34 -29.39 16.60 -16.80
C TYR A 34 -28.15 16.48 -15.89
N GLY A 35 -27.76 15.26 -15.54
CA GLY A 35 -26.61 14.98 -14.68
C GLY A 35 -25.30 15.49 -15.27
N THR A 36 -25.08 15.24 -16.56
CA THR A 36 -23.94 15.73 -17.33
C THR A 36 -23.96 17.25 -17.43
N ALA A 37 -25.10 17.86 -17.77
CA ALA A 37 -25.20 19.31 -17.91
C ALA A 37 -24.94 20.04 -16.59
N LYS A 38 -25.58 19.61 -15.49
CA LYS A 38 -25.40 20.23 -14.17
C LYS A 38 -23.99 20.04 -13.61
N SER A 39 -23.45 18.83 -13.67
CA SER A 39 -22.07 18.58 -13.22
C SER A 39 -21.05 19.34 -14.07
N GLY A 40 -21.33 19.52 -15.36
CA GLY A 40 -20.51 20.30 -16.29
C GLY A 40 -20.42 21.79 -15.95
N VAL A 41 -21.48 22.37 -15.34
CA VAL A 41 -21.43 23.75 -14.82
C VAL A 41 -20.42 23.86 -13.68
N GLY A 42 -20.45 22.92 -12.73
CA GLY A 42 -19.49 22.84 -11.63
C GLY A 42 -18.05 22.66 -12.13
N LEU A 43 -17.87 21.79 -13.13
CA LEU A 43 -16.58 21.57 -13.78
C LEU A 43 -16.05 22.82 -14.49
N SER A 44 -16.91 23.56 -15.18
CA SER A 44 -16.55 24.82 -15.84
C SER A 44 -16.13 25.88 -14.82
N ALA A 45 -16.83 25.97 -13.68
CA ALA A 45 -16.44 26.85 -12.58
C ALA A 45 -15.08 26.45 -11.98
N MET A 46 -14.82 25.14 -11.84
CA MET A 46 -13.50 24.65 -11.42
C MET A 46 -12.41 25.01 -12.43
N GLY A 47 -12.68 24.96 -13.74
CA GLY A 47 -11.71 25.35 -14.76
C GLY A 47 -11.21 26.79 -14.64
N ILE A 48 -12.03 27.68 -14.07
CA ILE A 48 -11.65 29.07 -13.79
C ILE A 48 -10.87 29.17 -12.47
N LEU A 49 -11.28 28.43 -11.44
CA LEU A 49 -10.71 28.53 -10.08
C LEU A 49 -9.40 27.73 -9.91
N ARG A 50 -9.38 26.49 -10.40
CA ARG A 50 -8.32 25.48 -10.23
C ARG A 50 -8.23 24.60 -11.49
N PRO A 51 -7.62 25.12 -12.58
CA PRO A 51 -7.54 24.39 -13.86
C PRO A 51 -6.77 23.06 -13.74
N ASP A 52 -5.83 22.98 -12.80
CA ASP A 52 -5.03 21.78 -12.50
C ASP A 52 -5.89 20.60 -11.99
N LEU A 53 -7.07 20.87 -11.41
CA LEU A 53 -7.94 19.84 -10.83
C LEU A 53 -9.10 19.42 -11.74
N VAL A 54 -9.25 20.02 -12.92
CA VAL A 54 -10.39 19.77 -13.84
C VAL A 54 -10.46 18.31 -14.26
N ILE A 55 -9.34 17.74 -14.75
CA ILE A 55 -9.30 16.35 -15.21
C ILE A 55 -9.65 15.39 -14.07
N LYS A 56 -9.15 15.68 -12.86
CA LYS A 56 -9.44 14.88 -11.66
C LYS A 56 -10.92 14.90 -11.29
N ASN A 57 -11.62 15.99 -11.55
CA ASN A 57 -13.03 16.21 -11.16
C ASN A 57 -14.04 15.99 -12.29
N ILE A 58 -13.64 15.34 -13.39
CA ILE A 58 -14.55 15.01 -14.49
C ILE A 58 -15.51 13.84 -14.16
N VAL A 59 -15.21 13.07 -13.10
CA VAL A 59 -15.93 11.86 -12.68
C VAL A 59 -17.46 11.97 -12.69
N PRO A 60 -18.12 12.98 -12.08
CA PRO A 60 -19.58 13.06 -12.08
C PRO A 60 -20.20 13.26 -13.46
N VAL A 61 -19.47 13.91 -14.39
CA VAL A 61 -19.93 14.10 -15.78
C VAL A 61 -19.95 12.75 -16.52
N VAL A 62 -18.90 11.95 -16.32
CA VAL A 62 -18.78 10.60 -16.90
C VAL A 62 -19.82 9.65 -16.29
N MET A 63 -19.96 9.64 -14.97
CA MET A 63 -20.92 8.80 -14.26
C MET A 63 -22.37 9.09 -14.67
N ALA A 64 -22.73 10.37 -14.83
CA ALA A 64 -24.04 10.74 -15.36
C ALA A 64 -24.26 10.20 -16.78
N GLY A 65 -23.22 10.24 -17.64
CA GLY A 65 -23.30 9.71 -19.01
C GLY A 65 -23.57 8.20 -19.07
N ILE A 66 -22.99 7.43 -18.16
CA ILE A 66 -23.15 5.96 -18.12
C ILE A 66 -24.61 5.55 -17.88
N ILE A 67 -25.42 6.36 -17.19
CA ILE A 67 -26.85 6.08 -16.96
C ILE A 67 -27.61 5.87 -18.27
N GLY A 68 -27.24 6.59 -19.34
CA GLY A 68 -27.85 6.42 -20.66
C GLY A 68 -27.67 5.01 -21.23
N ILE A 69 -26.53 4.36 -20.91
CA ILE A 69 -26.21 3.01 -21.35
C ILE A 69 -27.14 1.99 -20.67
N TYR A 70 -27.49 2.19 -19.41
CA TYR A 70 -28.43 1.31 -18.70
C TYR A 70 -29.81 1.26 -19.38
N GLY A 71 -30.33 2.42 -19.78
CA GLY A 71 -31.57 2.52 -20.55
C GLY A 71 -31.46 1.85 -21.92
N LEU A 72 -30.35 2.07 -22.63
CA LEU A 72 -30.09 1.46 -23.93
C LEU A 72 -30.05 -0.07 -23.85
N VAL A 73 -29.32 -0.64 -22.89
CA VAL A 73 -29.19 -2.09 -22.73
C VAL A 73 -30.55 -2.74 -22.53
N VAL A 74 -31.38 -2.20 -21.63
CA VAL A 74 -32.72 -2.77 -21.39
C VAL A 74 -33.65 -2.55 -22.57
N ALA A 75 -33.58 -1.41 -23.25
CA ALA A 75 -34.37 -1.17 -24.46
C ALA A 75 -34.02 -2.16 -25.58
N VAL A 76 -32.73 -2.47 -25.80
CA VAL A 76 -32.30 -3.49 -26.77
C VAL A 76 -32.84 -4.87 -26.38
N LEU A 77 -32.74 -5.23 -25.11
CA LEU A 77 -33.21 -6.54 -24.61
C LEU A 77 -34.74 -6.70 -24.70
N ILE A 78 -35.51 -5.63 -24.47
CA ILE A 78 -36.96 -5.65 -24.65
C ILE A 78 -37.27 -5.73 -26.15
N SER A 79 -36.59 -4.94 -26.98
CA SER A 79 -36.80 -4.88 -28.43
C SER A 79 -36.56 -6.23 -29.10
N ASP A 80 -35.53 -6.97 -28.70
CA ASP A 80 -35.22 -8.29 -29.24
C ASP A 80 -36.32 -9.33 -28.94
N ASN A 81 -37.08 -9.12 -27.85
CA ASN A 81 -38.17 -9.98 -27.44
C ASN A 81 -39.56 -9.52 -27.95
N LEU A 82 -39.65 -8.45 -28.75
CA LEU A 82 -40.91 -7.98 -29.32
C LEU A 82 -41.36 -8.90 -30.47
N LYS A 83 -42.60 -9.40 -30.37
CA LYS A 83 -43.22 -10.26 -31.39
C LYS A 83 -44.62 -9.75 -31.71
N GLN A 84 -45.08 -9.92 -32.95
CA GLN A 84 -46.45 -9.53 -33.35
C GLN A 84 -47.55 -10.25 -32.54
N LYS A 85 -47.27 -11.46 -32.04
CA LYS A 85 -48.15 -12.21 -31.15
C LYS A 85 -47.42 -12.50 -29.84
N MET A 86 -47.86 -11.87 -28.76
CA MET A 86 -47.30 -12.07 -27.42
C MET A 86 -48.37 -11.92 -26.34
N ALA A 87 -48.19 -12.60 -25.21
CA ALA A 87 -49.11 -12.55 -24.09
C ALA A 87 -49.17 -11.14 -23.49
N LEU A 88 -50.36 -10.69 -23.08
CA LEU A 88 -50.56 -9.37 -22.46
C LEU A 88 -49.69 -9.18 -21.20
N TYR A 89 -49.53 -10.25 -20.42
CA TYR A 89 -48.63 -10.29 -19.26
C TYR A 89 -47.18 -9.92 -19.64
N THR A 90 -46.64 -10.53 -20.70
CA THR A 90 -45.28 -10.24 -21.20
C THR A 90 -45.12 -8.77 -21.57
N GLY A 91 -46.11 -8.17 -22.25
CA GLY A 91 -46.09 -6.75 -22.60
C GLY A 91 -46.06 -5.82 -21.38
N PHE A 92 -46.86 -6.10 -20.35
CA PHE A 92 -46.85 -5.32 -19.10
C PHE A 92 -45.57 -5.51 -18.29
N VAL A 93 -45.00 -6.72 -18.24
CA VAL A 93 -43.73 -6.97 -17.56
C VAL A 93 -42.59 -6.22 -18.25
N GLN A 94 -42.56 -6.17 -19.58
CA GLN A 94 -41.58 -5.38 -20.34
C GLN A 94 -41.76 -3.87 -20.12
N LEU A 95 -43.01 -3.38 -20.04
CA LEU A 95 -43.26 -1.99 -19.66
C LEU A 95 -42.71 -1.68 -18.26
N ALA A 96 -42.98 -2.55 -17.28
CA ALA A 96 -42.49 -2.42 -15.91
C ALA A 96 -40.96 -2.47 -15.85
N ALA A 97 -40.32 -3.34 -16.63
CA ALA A 97 -38.87 -3.41 -16.77
C ALA A 97 -38.29 -2.08 -17.26
N GLY A 98 -38.89 -1.51 -18.32
CA GLY A 98 -38.45 -0.24 -18.87
C GLY A 98 -38.65 0.95 -17.95
N LEU A 99 -39.81 1.04 -17.28
CA LEU A 99 -40.09 2.08 -16.29
C LEU A 99 -39.18 2.00 -15.07
N SER A 100 -38.89 0.79 -14.59
CA SER A 100 -37.99 0.57 -13.44
C SER A 100 -36.59 1.13 -13.73
N VAL A 101 -36.00 0.79 -14.87
CA VAL A 101 -34.66 1.30 -15.24
C VAL A 101 -34.71 2.79 -15.53
N GLY A 102 -35.71 3.21 -16.32
CA GLY A 102 -35.87 4.58 -16.76
C GLY A 102 -36.00 5.58 -15.61
N LEU A 103 -36.97 5.37 -14.71
CA LEU A 103 -37.23 6.29 -13.59
C LEU A 103 -36.09 6.28 -12.56
N SER A 104 -35.50 5.11 -12.27
CA SER A 104 -34.32 5.01 -11.41
C SER A 104 -33.10 5.73 -12.01
N GLY A 105 -32.87 5.57 -13.31
CA GLY A 105 -31.82 6.27 -14.04
C GLY A 105 -32.04 7.79 -14.06
N MET A 106 -33.28 8.23 -14.26
CA MET A 106 -33.64 9.64 -14.15
C MET A 106 -33.31 10.19 -12.76
N ALA A 107 -33.76 9.52 -11.69
CA ALA A 107 -33.50 9.94 -10.32
C ALA A 107 -32.00 10.00 -9.99
N ALA A 108 -31.24 8.97 -10.39
CA ALA A 108 -29.79 8.94 -10.22
C ALA A 108 -29.10 10.10 -10.96
N GLY A 109 -29.50 10.38 -12.20
CA GLY A 109 -28.97 11.51 -12.98
C GLY A 109 -29.24 12.87 -12.34
N PHE A 110 -30.43 13.06 -11.75
CA PHE A 110 -30.74 14.25 -10.96
C PHE A 110 -29.86 14.39 -9.72
N ALA A 111 -29.68 13.30 -8.96
CA ALA A 111 -28.84 13.28 -7.78
C ALA A 111 -27.37 13.57 -8.11
N ILE A 112 -26.82 12.90 -9.13
CA ILE A 112 -25.44 13.12 -9.61
C ILE A 112 -25.28 14.55 -10.11
N GLY A 113 -26.24 15.10 -10.85
CA GLY A 113 -26.16 16.47 -11.34
C GLY A 113 -26.08 17.52 -10.23
N ILE A 114 -26.96 17.43 -9.23
CA ILE A 114 -27.02 18.41 -8.12
C ILE A 114 -25.79 18.28 -7.23
N VAL A 115 -25.46 17.06 -6.81
CA VAL A 115 -24.31 16.81 -5.95
C VAL A 115 -23.00 17.04 -6.71
N GLY A 116 -22.95 16.72 -8.00
CA GLY A 116 -21.79 16.91 -8.85
C GLY A 116 -21.40 18.37 -8.95
N ASP A 117 -22.38 19.22 -9.23
CA ASP A 117 -22.20 20.66 -9.31
C ASP A 117 -21.67 21.26 -7.98
N ALA A 118 -22.26 20.88 -6.85
CA ALA A 118 -21.83 21.32 -5.52
C ALA A 118 -20.48 20.72 -5.09
N GLY A 119 -20.27 19.43 -5.35
CA GLY A 119 -19.10 18.67 -4.95
C GLY A 119 -17.85 19.08 -5.70
N VAL A 120 -17.96 19.34 -7.00
CA VAL A 120 -16.85 19.86 -7.81
C VAL A 120 -16.44 21.24 -7.29
N ARG A 121 -17.40 22.14 -7.02
CA ARG A 121 -17.09 23.44 -6.41
C ARG A 121 -16.47 23.33 -5.01
N ALA A 122 -16.96 22.41 -4.18
CA ALA A 122 -16.38 22.16 -2.86
C ALA A 122 -14.94 21.66 -2.96
N THR A 123 -14.65 20.78 -3.92
CA THR A 123 -13.30 20.27 -4.18
C THR A 123 -12.38 21.36 -4.74
N ALA A 124 -12.91 22.33 -5.49
CA ALA A 124 -12.14 23.49 -5.94
C ALA A 124 -11.63 24.34 -4.77
N GLN A 125 -12.43 24.44 -3.69
CA GLN A 125 -12.04 25.17 -2.48
C GLN A 125 -11.19 24.33 -1.52
N GLN A 126 -11.53 23.05 -1.35
CA GLN A 126 -10.82 22.12 -0.47
C GLN A 126 -10.58 20.77 -1.17
N PRO A 127 -9.39 20.57 -1.78
CA PRO A 127 -9.08 19.37 -2.56
C PRO A 127 -9.22 18.03 -1.79
N ARG A 128 -9.08 18.06 -0.46
CA ARG A 128 -9.27 16.90 0.42
C ARG A 128 -10.69 16.32 0.40
N LEU A 129 -11.69 17.10 -0.02
CA LEU A 129 -13.08 16.67 -0.08
C LEU A 129 -13.38 15.77 -1.29
N PHE A 130 -12.42 15.58 -2.20
CA PHE A 130 -12.57 14.78 -3.41
C PHE A 130 -13.03 13.34 -3.11
N VAL A 131 -12.44 12.68 -2.11
CA VAL A 131 -12.80 11.30 -1.75
C VAL A 131 -14.22 11.23 -1.17
N SER A 132 -14.57 12.18 -0.31
CA SER A 132 -15.92 12.28 0.26
C SER A 132 -16.97 12.53 -0.82
N MET A 133 -16.65 13.33 -1.83
CA MET A 133 -17.51 13.58 -2.98
C MET A 133 -17.75 12.29 -3.80
N ILE A 134 -16.71 11.50 -4.08
CA ILE A 134 -16.85 10.22 -4.82
C ILE A 134 -17.80 9.26 -4.09
N LEU A 135 -17.70 9.16 -2.77
CA LEU A 135 -18.59 8.29 -1.99
C LEU A 135 -20.07 8.66 -2.19
N ILE A 136 -20.39 9.95 -2.26
CA ILE A 136 -21.77 10.41 -2.50
C ILE A 136 -22.23 10.01 -3.91
N PHE A 137 -21.36 10.07 -4.92
CA PHE A 137 -21.71 9.64 -6.28
C PHE A 137 -21.99 8.14 -6.37
N ILE A 138 -21.22 7.31 -5.65
CA ILE A 138 -21.48 5.88 -5.59
C ILE A 138 -22.90 5.61 -5.07
N PHE A 139 -23.32 6.28 -3.98
CA PHE A 139 -24.68 6.12 -3.46
C PHE A 139 -25.76 6.63 -4.41
N ALA A 140 -25.50 7.73 -5.14
CA ALA A 140 -26.42 8.24 -6.14
C ALA A 140 -26.57 7.29 -7.35
N GLU A 141 -25.47 6.67 -7.79
CA GLU A 141 -25.45 5.75 -8.94
C GLU A 141 -26.10 4.40 -8.61
N VAL A 142 -25.97 3.93 -7.37
CA VAL A 142 -26.59 2.68 -6.90
C VAL A 142 -28.11 2.67 -7.12
N LEU A 143 -28.77 3.83 -7.10
CA LEU A 143 -30.20 3.94 -7.44
C LEU A 143 -30.51 3.46 -8.86
N ALA A 144 -29.67 3.83 -9.84
CA ALA A 144 -29.82 3.38 -11.22
C ALA A 144 -29.50 1.89 -11.37
N LEU A 145 -28.51 1.38 -10.62
CA LEU A 145 -28.18 -0.05 -10.61
C LEU A 145 -29.32 -0.92 -10.09
N TYR A 146 -30.02 -0.50 -9.03
CA TYR A 146 -31.20 -1.22 -8.56
C TYR A 146 -32.29 -1.27 -9.63
N GLY A 147 -32.53 -0.14 -10.31
CA GLY A 147 -33.44 -0.09 -11.45
C GLY A 147 -33.05 -1.07 -12.56
N LEU A 148 -31.77 -1.09 -12.93
CA LEU A 148 -31.21 -1.99 -13.94
C LEU A 148 -31.39 -3.46 -13.58
N ILE A 149 -31.04 -3.87 -12.36
CA ILE A 149 -31.15 -5.26 -11.90
C ILE A 149 -32.61 -5.71 -11.96
N VAL A 150 -33.54 -4.88 -11.45
CA VAL A 150 -34.97 -5.17 -11.51
C VAL A 150 -35.46 -5.26 -12.95
N GLY A 151 -35.05 -4.34 -13.83
CA GLY A 151 -35.39 -4.36 -15.25
C GLY A 151 -34.93 -5.63 -15.96
N LEU A 152 -33.70 -6.09 -15.68
CA LEU A 152 -33.16 -7.33 -16.23
C LEU A 152 -33.94 -8.55 -15.72
N ILE A 153 -34.22 -8.64 -14.41
CA ILE A 153 -35.00 -9.74 -13.82
C ILE A 153 -36.41 -9.80 -14.44
N LEU A 154 -37.07 -8.65 -14.57
CA LEU A 154 -38.40 -8.57 -15.17
C LEU A 154 -38.36 -8.99 -16.64
N ASN A 155 -37.37 -8.57 -17.42
CA ASN A 155 -37.26 -8.97 -18.82
C ASN A 155 -36.97 -10.48 -18.98
N THR A 156 -36.16 -11.09 -18.10
CA THR A 156 -35.96 -12.55 -18.10
C THR A 156 -37.25 -13.30 -17.80
N LYS A 157 -38.04 -12.84 -16.83
CA LYS A 157 -39.37 -13.41 -16.54
C LYS A 157 -40.33 -13.24 -17.70
N ALA A 158 -40.27 -12.12 -18.42
CA ALA A 158 -41.07 -11.87 -19.62
C ALA A 158 -40.74 -12.88 -20.75
N ALA A 159 -39.47 -13.28 -20.87
CA ALA A 159 -38.99 -14.26 -21.83
C ALA A 159 -39.27 -15.74 -21.45
N GLY A 160 -39.85 -16.00 -20.27
CA GLY A 160 -40.18 -17.36 -19.81
C GLY A 160 -39.00 -18.16 -19.26
N GLY A 161 -37.87 -17.51 -18.95
CA GLY A 161 -36.72 -18.14 -18.31
C GLY A 161 -36.81 -18.13 -16.78
N ASP A 162 -36.43 -19.24 -16.14
CA ASP A 162 -36.08 -19.24 -14.71
C ASP A 162 -34.90 -18.27 -14.48
N GLY A 163 -34.99 -17.50 -13.39
CA GLY A 163 -34.30 -16.23 -13.18
C GLY A 163 -32.81 -16.15 -13.55
N MET A 164 -32.40 -14.99 -14.05
CA MET A 164 -31.04 -14.72 -14.52
C MET A 164 -30.00 -14.72 -13.39
N ASN A 165 -28.82 -15.28 -13.69
CA ASN A 165 -27.65 -15.31 -12.83
C ASN A 165 -27.05 -13.89 -12.68
N VAL A 166 -27.28 -13.26 -11.53
CA VAL A 166 -26.91 -11.87 -11.17
C VAL A 166 -25.42 -11.52 -11.43
N LYS A 167 -24.56 -12.54 -11.54
CA LYS A 167 -23.12 -12.43 -11.86
C LYS A 167 -22.82 -11.74 -13.20
N ALA A 168 -23.68 -11.85 -14.21
CA ALA A 168 -23.41 -11.27 -15.53
C ALA A 168 -23.56 -9.73 -15.53
N ALA A 169 -24.51 -9.18 -14.78
CA ALA A 169 -24.71 -7.73 -14.67
C ALA A 169 -23.58 -7.04 -13.88
N ILE A 170 -23.04 -7.73 -12.87
CA ILE A 170 -21.88 -7.28 -12.07
C ILE A 170 -20.60 -7.25 -12.94
N ASN A 171 -20.45 -8.18 -13.89
CA ASN A 171 -19.29 -8.24 -14.77
C ASN A 171 -19.26 -7.09 -15.81
N THR A 172 -20.41 -6.58 -16.25
CA THR A 172 -20.48 -5.43 -17.17
C THR A 172 -19.92 -4.15 -16.52
N GLN A 173 -20.06 -4.01 -15.21
CA GLN A 173 -19.46 -2.92 -14.44
C GLN A 173 -17.92 -3.04 -14.41
N LYS A 174 -17.39 -4.25 -14.24
CA LYS A 174 -15.94 -4.51 -14.19
C LYS A 174 -15.23 -4.23 -15.51
N PHE A 175 -15.91 -4.42 -16.63
CA PHE A 175 -15.40 -4.15 -17.98
C PHE A 175 -15.38 -2.65 -18.34
N LEU A 176 -16.32 -1.86 -17.82
CA LEU A 176 -16.40 -0.42 -18.11
C LEU A 176 -15.42 0.41 -17.27
N TYR A 177 -14.91 -0.13 -16.15
CA TYR A 177 -13.91 0.51 -15.30
C TYR A 177 -12.47 0.05 -15.57
N SER A 178 -12.24 -0.90 -16.49
CA SER A 178 -10.90 -1.24 -16.95
C SER A 178 -10.45 -0.27 -18.05
N THR A 179 -9.75 0.79 -17.67
CA THR A 179 -8.88 1.49 -18.61
C THR A 179 -7.82 0.53 -19.14
N SER A 180 -7.63 0.60 -20.46
CA SER A 180 -6.67 -0.17 -21.25
C SER A 180 -5.30 -0.29 -20.59
N ASP A 181 -4.92 -1.51 -20.22
CA ASP A 181 -3.62 -2.01 -20.63
C ASP A 181 -3.66 -3.53 -20.82
N SER A 182 -3.13 -3.96 -21.95
CA SER A 182 -3.15 -5.34 -22.40
C SER A 182 -2.04 -6.15 -21.74
N GLN A 183 -2.39 -7.06 -20.83
CA GLN A 183 -1.60 -8.25 -20.49
C GLN A 183 -2.50 -9.35 -19.91
N LYS A 184 -2.20 -10.61 -20.23
CA LYS A 184 -2.98 -11.83 -19.86
C LYS A 184 -3.33 -11.85 -18.37
N PRO A 185 -4.52 -12.33 -17.96
CA PRO A 185 -4.91 -12.33 -16.56
C PRO A 185 -4.11 -13.37 -15.79
N ILE A 186 -3.10 -12.92 -15.05
CA ILE A 186 -2.60 -13.62 -13.87
C ILE A 186 -3.75 -13.60 -12.85
N LYS A 187 -3.97 -14.71 -12.15
CA LYS A 187 -5.05 -14.86 -11.17
C LYS A 187 -4.76 -13.96 -9.96
N GLU A 188 -5.14 -12.69 -10.07
CA GLU A 188 -4.90 -11.67 -9.05
C GLU A 188 -5.98 -11.74 -7.97
N ASN A 189 -5.60 -12.17 -6.76
CA ASN A 189 -6.49 -12.22 -5.62
C ASN A 189 -6.40 -10.89 -4.87
N VAL A 190 -7.52 -10.20 -4.72
CA VAL A 190 -7.61 -8.94 -3.96
C VAL A 190 -8.09 -9.24 -2.55
N PHE A 191 -7.33 -8.76 -1.57
CA PHE A 191 -7.59 -8.94 -0.16
C PHE A 191 -7.81 -7.58 0.52
N GLU A 192 -8.65 -7.57 1.55
CA GLU A 192 -8.85 -6.41 2.42
C GLU A 192 -8.00 -6.54 3.68
N PHE A 193 -7.37 -5.44 4.09
CA PHE A 193 -6.72 -5.36 5.40
C PHE A 193 -7.78 -5.46 6.50
N GLN A 194 -7.54 -6.22 7.57
CA GLN A 194 -8.51 -6.34 8.66
C GLN A 194 -8.90 -4.96 9.27
N ALA A 195 -10.12 -4.80 9.79
CA ALA A 195 -10.67 -3.48 10.15
C ALA A 195 -9.82 -2.61 11.10
N GLU A 196 -9.03 -3.20 12.01
CA GLU A 196 -8.11 -2.47 12.91
C GLU A 196 -6.88 -1.87 12.18
N THR A 197 -6.52 -2.49 11.05
CA THR A 197 -5.34 -2.26 10.23
C THR A 197 -5.40 -0.90 9.51
N LYS A 198 -6.55 -0.51 8.96
CA LYS A 198 -6.69 0.74 8.19
C LYS A 198 -6.40 2.00 9.02
N LYS A 199 -6.81 1.99 10.29
CA LYS A 199 -6.57 3.10 11.24
C LYS A 199 -5.11 3.12 11.72
N LEU A 200 -4.52 1.96 11.95
CA LEU A 200 -3.10 1.82 12.33
C LEU A 200 -2.17 2.28 11.19
N LEU A 201 -2.48 1.96 9.94
CA LEU A 201 -1.69 2.37 8.79
C LEU A 201 -1.60 3.89 8.68
N GLN A 202 -2.73 4.59 8.86
CA GLN A 202 -2.75 6.05 8.88
C GLN A 202 -1.94 6.64 10.05
N ILE A 203 -2.00 6.02 11.23
CA ILE A 203 -1.24 6.43 12.42
C ILE A 203 0.27 6.19 12.22
N VAL A 204 0.68 5.05 11.67
CA VAL A 204 2.10 4.76 11.41
C VAL A 204 2.65 5.72 10.36
N ALA A 205 1.88 6.01 9.31
CA ALA A 205 2.28 6.90 8.24
C ALA A 205 2.35 8.39 8.65
N HIS A 206 1.56 8.83 9.64
CA HIS A 206 1.45 10.27 9.99
C HIS A 206 1.85 10.63 11.43
N SER A 207 1.95 9.68 12.36
CA SER A 207 2.08 9.98 13.81
C SER A 207 3.25 9.30 14.52
N LEU A 208 3.76 8.17 14.04
CA LEU A 208 4.81 7.42 14.77
C LEU A 208 6.24 7.90 14.49
N TYR A 209 6.48 8.50 13.32
CA TYR A 209 7.83 8.92 12.92
C TYR A 209 7.86 10.40 12.56
N SER A 210 8.66 11.17 13.31
CA SER A 210 8.84 12.60 13.07
C SER A 210 9.66 12.89 11.79
N GLN A 211 10.38 11.89 11.27
CA GLN A 211 11.24 12.02 10.09
C GLN A 211 10.94 10.89 9.10
N ARG A 212 10.64 11.26 7.85
CA ARG A 212 10.25 10.31 6.80
C ARG A 212 11.39 9.33 6.48
N GLU A 213 12.66 9.75 6.58
CA GLU A 213 13.86 8.94 6.26
C GLU A 213 14.01 7.64 7.07
N VAL A 214 13.25 7.49 8.14
CA VAL A 214 13.22 6.27 8.97
C VAL A 214 12.77 5.04 8.18
N PHE A 215 12.07 5.19 7.06
CA PHE A 215 11.64 4.03 6.25
C PHE A 215 12.79 3.14 5.81
N ILE A 216 13.95 3.74 5.45
CA ILE A 216 15.15 3.02 5.03
C ILE A 216 15.69 2.17 6.19
N ARG A 217 15.71 2.74 7.40
CA ARG A 217 16.14 2.04 8.61
C ARG A 217 15.27 0.80 8.86
N GLU A 218 13.94 0.96 8.81
CA GLU A 218 13.00 -0.12 9.07
C GLU A 218 13.13 -1.24 8.03
N LEU A 219 13.21 -0.89 6.74
CA LEU A 219 13.30 -1.88 5.67
C LEU A 219 14.65 -2.61 5.66
N ILE A 220 15.76 -1.92 5.92
CA ILE A 220 17.07 -2.57 6.11
C ILE A 220 17.06 -3.50 7.33
N SER A 221 16.37 -3.10 8.42
CA SER A 221 16.25 -3.95 9.61
C SER A 221 15.47 -5.24 9.30
N ASN A 222 14.39 -5.15 8.53
CA ASN A 222 13.62 -6.32 8.09
C ASN A 222 14.45 -7.24 7.19
N ALA A 223 15.23 -6.68 6.26
CA ALA A 223 16.15 -7.43 5.42
C ALA A 223 17.22 -8.17 6.25
N SER A 224 17.82 -7.48 7.23
CA SER A 224 18.77 -8.06 8.17
C SER A 224 18.16 -9.22 8.97
N ASP A 225 16.92 -9.07 9.45
CA ASP A 225 16.21 -10.13 10.19
C ASP A 225 15.92 -11.34 9.31
N ALA A 226 15.52 -11.12 8.05
CA ALA A 226 15.25 -12.18 7.09
C ALA A 226 16.50 -12.99 6.76
N MET A 227 17.66 -12.33 6.61
CA MET A 227 18.93 -13.02 6.39
C MET A 227 19.44 -13.72 7.63
N GLU A 228 19.28 -13.14 8.83
CA GLU A 228 19.69 -13.79 10.08
C GLU A 228 18.85 -15.04 10.36
N LYS A 229 17.54 -14.98 10.08
CA LYS A 229 16.64 -16.14 10.16
C LYS A 229 17.05 -17.24 9.18
N LEU A 230 17.38 -16.88 7.93
CA LEU A 230 17.90 -17.85 6.94
C LEU A 230 19.23 -18.46 7.43
N ARG A 231 20.16 -17.62 7.88
CA ARG A 231 21.48 -18.05 8.36
C ARG A 231 21.36 -19.06 9.50
N TYR A 232 20.47 -18.82 10.47
CA TYR A 232 20.25 -19.74 11.58
C TYR A 232 19.59 -21.03 11.13
N LEU A 233 18.50 -20.95 10.37
CA LEU A 233 17.77 -22.15 9.94
C LEU A 233 18.62 -23.04 9.01
N SER A 234 19.51 -22.44 8.22
CA SER A 234 20.46 -23.19 7.38
C SER A 234 21.50 -23.98 8.19
N LEU A 235 21.70 -23.67 9.48
CA LEU A 235 22.56 -24.47 10.36
C LEU A 235 21.85 -25.75 10.86
N THR A 236 20.52 -25.77 10.83
CA THR A 236 19.69 -26.86 11.36
C THR A 236 18.95 -27.65 10.28
N ASP A 237 18.65 -27.03 9.15
CA ASP A 237 17.80 -27.58 8.09
C ASP A 237 18.54 -27.56 6.74
N THR A 238 18.84 -28.75 6.22
CA THR A 238 19.55 -28.95 4.95
C THR A 238 18.68 -28.75 3.71
N SER A 239 17.36 -28.58 3.85
CA SER A 239 16.42 -28.34 2.75
C SER A 239 16.36 -26.87 2.29
N LEU A 240 17.06 -25.97 2.98
CA LEU A 240 17.09 -24.55 2.66
C LEU A 240 18.21 -24.24 1.67
N HIS A 241 17.85 -23.68 0.52
CA HIS A 241 18.82 -23.22 -0.45
C HIS A 241 19.28 -21.79 -0.12
N SER A 242 20.55 -21.63 0.24
CA SER A 242 21.22 -20.32 0.17
C SER A 242 21.87 -20.20 -1.22
N GLN A 243 21.35 -19.29 -2.05
CA GLN A 243 22.06 -18.86 -3.25
C GLN A 243 22.65 -17.47 -2.97
N ASN A 244 23.97 -17.35 -3.20
CA ASN A 244 24.79 -16.16 -3.06
C ASN A 244 25.20 -15.78 -1.62
N SER A 245 26.25 -14.96 -1.53
CA SER A 245 26.65 -14.31 -0.28
C SER A 245 25.53 -13.39 0.24
N PRO A 246 25.21 -13.42 1.55
CA PRO A 246 24.13 -12.61 2.10
C PRO A 246 24.43 -11.11 1.94
N GLN A 247 23.50 -10.36 1.36
CA GLN A 247 23.63 -8.92 1.12
C GLN A 247 22.27 -8.22 1.03
N ILE A 248 22.29 -6.90 1.21
CA ILE A 248 21.14 -6.01 1.02
C ILE A 248 21.50 -5.05 -0.11
N ASP A 249 20.71 -5.05 -1.17
CA ASP A 249 20.88 -4.16 -2.31
C ASP A 249 19.77 -3.12 -2.34
N ILE A 250 20.15 -1.85 -2.45
CA ILE A 250 19.23 -0.71 -2.58
C ILE A 250 19.43 -0.11 -3.97
N PHE A 251 18.36 -0.05 -4.76
CA PHE A 251 18.38 0.60 -6.08
C PHE A 251 17.50 1.83 -6.08
N VAL A 252 18.05 2.94 -6.56
CA VAL A 252 17.35 4.21 -6.75
C VAL A 252 17.26 4.48 -8.25
N ASP A 253 16.03 4.54 -8.76
CA ASP A 253 15.72 4.82 -10.15
C ASP A 253 14.97 6.14 -10.26
N LYS A 254 15.68 7.18 -10.74
CA LYS A 254 15.15 8.53 -10.90
C LYS A 254 14.13 8.62 -12.03
N ASP A 255 14.31 7.83 -13.09
CA ASP A 255 13.48 7.90 -14.30
C ASP A 255 12.11 7.29 -14.04
N ASN A 256 12.09 6.13 -13.40
CA ASN A 256 10.85 5.45 -13.01
C ASN A 256 10.29 5.93 -11.66
N LYS A 257 10.99 6.85 -10.96
CA LYS A 257 10.66 7.36 -9.62
C LYS A 257 10.46 6.23 -8.60
N THR A 258 11.36 5.24 -8.60
CA THR A 258 11.28 4.12 -7.67
C THR A 258 12.51 3.99 -6.79
N ILE A 259 12.28 3.49 -5.57
CA ILE A 259 13.34 3.02 -4.67
C ILE A 259 13.03 1.56 -4.41
N SER A 260 13.99 0.68 -4.63
CA SER A 260 13.85 -0.74 -4.30
C SER A 260 14.90 -1.19 -3.30
N ILE A 261 14.49 -2.06 -2.38
CA ILE A 261 15.35 -2.70 -1.39
C ILE A 261 15.15 -4.20 -1.54
N GLN A 262 16.25 -4.89 -1.81
CA GLN A 262 16.27 -6.32 -2.06
C GLN A 262 17.22 -7.01 -1.09
N ASP A 263 16.75 -8.07 -0.47
CA ASP A 263 17.55 -9.00 0.32
C ASP A 263 17.48 -10.40 -0.29
N ASN A 264 18.51 -11.20 -0.01
CA ASN A 264 18.54 -12.64 -0.30
C ASN A 264 18.35 -13.47 0.98
N GLY A 265 17.49 -12.98 1.89
CA GLY A 265 17.12 -13.69 3.11
C GLY A 265 16.10 -14.79 2.87
N ILE A 266 15.39 -15.19 3.93
CA ILE A 266 14.50 -16.37 3.89
C ILE A 266 13.28 -16.24 2.97
N GLY A 267 12.91 -15.00 2.60
CA GLY A 267 11.70 -14.73 1.82
C GLY A 267 10.40 -15.06 2.58
N MET A 268 9.27 -15.08 1.87
CA MET A 268 7.96 -15.38 2.44
C MET A 268 7.14 -16.32 1.55
N THR A 269 6.36 -17.17 2.19
CA THR A 269 5.30 -17.97 1.56
C THR A 269 4.01 -17.17 1.40
N GLU A 270 3.04 -17.67 0.61
CA GLU A 270 1.71 -17.05 0.45
C GLU A 270 1.03 -16.78 1.81
N LYS A 271 1.07 -17.76 2.71
CA LYS A 271 0.50 -17.66 4.06
C LYS A 271 1.19 -16.58 4.89
N GLU A 272 2.52 -16.52 4.82
CA GLU A 272 3.29 -15.49 5.53
C GLU A 272 3.03 -14.09 4.98
N LEU A 273 2.83 -13.93 3.66
CA LEU A 273 2.44 -12.65 3.07
C LEU A 273 1.09 -12.17 3.62
N ILE A 274 0.08 -13.04 3.64
CA ILE A 274 -1.25 -12.72 4.17
C ILE A 274 -1.18 -12.43 5.68
N GLU A 275 -0.42 -13.20 6.45
CA GLU A 275 -0.32 -13.03 7.90
C GLU A 275 0.54 -11.83 8.33
N ASN A 276 1.69 -11.61 7.70
CA ASN A 276 2.67 -10.61 8.13
C ASN A 276 2.46 -9.26 7.44
N LEU A 277 2.11 -9.26 6.15
CA LEU A 277 1.85 -8.03 5.39
C LEU A 277 0.36 -7.72 5.28
N GLY A 278 -0.54 -8.70 5.42
CA GLY A 278 -1.99 -8.46 5.41
C GLY A 278 -2.59 -8.10 6.77
N THR A 279 -1.83 -8.24 7.86
CA THR A 279 -2.26 -7.93 9.23
C THR A 279 -1.24 -7.01 9.90
N ILE A 280 -1.59 -5.74 10.16
CA ILE A 280 -0.68 -4.78 10.83
C ILE A 280 -0.49 -5.18 12.29
N ALA A 281 0.71 -4.91 12.81
CA ALA A 281 1.15 -5.20 14.18
C ALA A 281 1.36 -6.69 14.50
N ARG A 282 1.39 -7.56 13.47
CA ARG A 282 1.80 -8.96 13.59
C ARG A 282 3.26 -9.10 13.16
N SER A 283 4.18 -9.19 14.12
CA SER A 283 5.61 -9.37 13.83
C SER A 283 5.97 -10.86 13.67
N GLY A 284 6.28 -11.28 12.44
CA GLY A 284 6.83 -12.62 12.19
C GLY A 284 8.16 -12.87 12.93
N SER A 285 9.02 -11.85 12.99
CA SER A 285 10.28 -11.87 13.76
C SER A 285 10.05 -12.10 15.27
N LYS A 286 8.98 -11.52 15.84
CA LYS A 286 8.62 -11.73 17.25
C LYS A 286 8.18 -13.17 17.52
N LYS A 287 7.27 -13.72 16.70
CA LYS A 287 6.84 -15.12 16.79
C LYS A 287 8.01 -16.08 16.69
N TYR A 288 8.96 -15.77 15.82
CA TYR A 288 10.18 -16.57 15.67
C TYR A 288 11.03 -16.52 16.95
N ILE A 289 11.25 -15.35 17.55
CA ILE A 289 11.93 -15.23 18.85
C ILE A 289 11.21 -16.04 19.95
N GLU A 290 9.87 -15.97 20.00
CA GLU A 290 9.07 -16.77 20.96
C GLU A 290 9.28 -18.28 20.76
N SER A 291 9.31 -18.75 19.51
CA SER A 291 9.58 -20.15 19.19
C SER A 291 11.00 -20.60 19.55
N LEU A 292 11.99 -19.70 19.45
CA LEU A 292 13.37 -19.97 19.84
C LEU A 292 13.55 -20.03 21.37
N ASN A 293 12.79 -19.23 22.13
CA ASN A 293 12.83 -19.22 23.59
C ASN A 293 12.13 -20.44 24.23
N SER A 294 11.29 -21.15 23.49
CA SER A 294 10.64 -22.40 23.94
C SER A 294 11.51 -23.66 23.78
N GLY A 295 12.68 -23.58 23.15
CA GLY A 295 13.62 -24.70 22.98
C GLY A 295 14.85 -24.58 23.90
N GLU A 296 15.23 -25.67 24.56
CA GLU A 296 16.45 -25.73 25.38
C GLU A 296 17.71 -25.86 24.51
N THR A 297 18.72 -25.03 24.83
CA THR A 297 20.12 -24.97 24.32
C THR A 297 20.42 -24.10 23.06
N ASN A 298 21.42 -23.21 23.22
CA ASN A 298 22.11 -22.37 22.22
C ASN A 298 21.30 -21.40 21.32
N SER A 299 19.97 -21.38 21.39
CA SER A 299 19.09 -20.49 20.61
C SER A 299 19.13 -18.99 21.00
N SER A 300 19.90 -18.61 22.03
CA SER A 300 19.87 -17.23 22.58
C SER A 300 20.57 -16.17 21.71
N GLU A 301 21.49 -16.58 20.82
CA GLU A 301 22.34 -15.62 20.10
C GLU A 301 21.68 -15.06 18.84
N ALA A 302 20.95 -15.88 18.07
CA ALA A 302 20.13 -15.43 16.95
C ALA A 302 18.99 -14.51 17.42
N ALA A 303 18.33 -14.86 18.54
CA ALA A 303 17.27 -14.03 19.14
C ALA A 303 17.78 -12.64 19.59
N LYS A 304 19.08 -12.50 19.91
CA LYS A 304 19.72 -11.22 20.27
C LYS A 304 19.97 -10.32 19.05
N ASN A 305 20.11 -10.88 17.85
CA ASN A 305 20.45 -10.13 16.63
C ASN A 305 19.22 -9.62 15.85
N ILE A 306 18.03 -10.18 16.06
CA ILE A 306 16.80 -9.79 15.36
C ILE A 306 16.29 -8.42 15.83
N VAL A 307 16.00 -7.46 14.97
CA VAL A 307 15.61 -6.10 15.37
C VAL A 307 14.09 -5.94 15.50
N GLY A 308 13.31 -6.50 14.57
CA GLY A 308 11.87 -6.26 14.44
C GLY A 308 11.01 -6.96 15.49
N GLN A 309 10.22 -6.21 16.25
CA GLN A 309 9.32 -6.77 17.28
C GLN A 309 7.86 -6.31 17.17
N PHE A 310 7.61 -5.17 16.53
CA PHE A 310 6.29 -4.53 16.51
C PHE A 310 5.48 -4.79 15.24
N GLY A 311 6.09 -5.25 14.14
CA GLY A 311 5.36 -5.62 12.92
C GLY A 311 4.75 -4.43 12.17
N VAL A 312 5.29 -3.22 12.37
CA VAL A 312 4.83 -1.98 11.71
C VAL A 312 5.87 -1.38 10.76
N GLY A 313 7.13 -1.83 10.83
CA GLY A 313 8.26 -1.21 10.10
C GLY A 313 8.11 -1.25 8.58
N PHE A 314 7.49 -2.28 8.01
CA PHE A 314 7.20 -2.35 6.57
C PHE A 314 6.36 -1.15 6.08
N TYR A 315 5.35 -0.77 6.85
CA TYR A 315 4.39 0.26 6.47
C TYR A 315 4.97 1.69 6.56
N SER A 316 6.16 1.84 7.14
CA SER A 316 6.92 3.10 7.08
C SER A 316 7.22 3.53 5.64
N GLY A 317 7.27 2.59 4.68
CA GLY A 317 7.45 2.90 3.26
C GLY A 317 6.34 3.79 2.68
N PHE A 318 5.10 3.69 3.19
CA PHE A 318 3.98 4.53 2.74
C PHE A 318 4.12 6.00 3.18
N MET A 319 5.09 6.34 4.04
CA MET A 319 5.45 7.73 4.32
C MET A 319 6.04 8.44 3.09
N VAL A 320 6.68 7.69 2.19
CA VAL A 320 7.39 8.22 1.02
C VAL A 320 6.91 7.63 -0.31
N GLY A 321 6.10 6.56 -0.29
CA GLY A 321 5.57 5.91 -1.49
C GLY A 321 4.05 5.95 -1.62
N ASP A 322 3.57 6.22 -2.83
CA ASP A 322 2.14 6.16 -3.20
C ASP A 322 1.65 4.71 -3.32
N SER A 323 2.54 3.81 -3.74
CA SER A 323 2.30 2.37 -3.72
C SER A 323 3.58 1.61 -3.42
N ILE A 324 3.41 0.42 -2.84
CA ILE A 324 4.48 -0.52 -2.56
C ILE A 324 4.16 -1.84 -3.27
N GLU A 325 5.17 -2.38 -3.93
CA GLU A 325 5.15 -3.70 -4.54
C GLU A 325 6.20 -4.58 -3.88
N VAL A 326 5.87 -5.83 -3.62
CA VAL A 326 6.75 -6.81 -2.98
C VAL A 326 6.81 -8.04 -3.84
N PHE A 327 8.02 -8.43 -4.22
CA PHE A 327 8.32 -9.67 -4.93
C PHE A 327 9.10 -10.55 -3.97
N THR A 328 8.64 -11.77 -3.73
CA THR A 328 9.31 -12.66 -2.78
C THR A 328 9.19 -14.12 -3.18
N ARG A 329 10.25 -14.88 -2.88
CA ARG A 329 10.26 -16.34 -2.94
C ARG A 329 10.91 -16.86 -1.67
N SER A 330 10.21 -17.78 -0.99
CA SER A 330 10.75 -18.46 0.20
C SER A 330 11.95 -19.34 -0.16
N ALA A 331 12.92 -19.43 0.76
CA ALA A 331 14.10 -20.30 0.63
C ALA A 331 13.79 -21.80 0.79
N ILE A 332 12.56 -22.15 1.18
CA ILE A 332 12.08 -23.53 1.27
C ILE A 332 11.99 -24.14 -0.14
N GLU A 333 12.57 -25.33 -0.33
CA GLU A 333 12.56 -26.05 -1.60
C GLU A 333 11.14 -26.19 -2.20
N GLY A 334 11.01 -25.95 -3.51
CA GLY A 334 9.73 -26.01 -4.21
C GLY A 334 8.79 -24.82 -3.98
N SER A 335 9.24 -23.78 -3.27
CA SER A 335 8.42 -22.58 -3.04
C SER A 335 8.18 -21.77 -4.32
N LYS A 336 6.93 -21.38 -4.50
CA LYS A 336 6.49 -20.46 -5.57
C LYS A 336 6.89 -19.01 -5.25
N ALA A 337 7.03 -18.21 -6.30
CA ALA A 337 7.24 -16.78 -6.18
C ALA A 337 5.90 -16.03 -6.17
N TYR A 338 5.83 -14.94 -5.41
CA TYR A 338 4.63 -14.13 -5.25
C TYR A 338 4.91 -12.65 -5.47
N HIS A 339 3.93 -11.95 -6.05
CA HIS A 339 3.87 -10.50 -6.17
C HIS A 339 2.71 -9.96 -5.35
N TRP A 340 3.03 -9.09 -4.40
CA TRP A 340 2.09 -8.39 -3.54
C TRP A 340 2.13 -6.90 -3.87
N LYS A 341 0.97 -6.24 -3.93
CA LYS A 341 0.88 -4.81 -4.26
C LYS A 341 -0.18 -4.11 -3.43
N SER A 342 0.12 -2.90 -2.95
CA SER A 342 -0.84 -2.07 -2.22
C SER A 342 -0.52 -0.58 -2.34
N ASP A 343 -1.57 0.24 -2.30
CA ASP A 343 -1.53 1.71 -2.20
C ASP A 343 -1.67 2.21 -0.74
N GLY A 344 -1.83 1.28 0.21
CA GLY A 344 -2.04 1.61 1.62
C GLY A 344 -3.42 2.20 1.95
N LEU A 345 -4.42 2.09 1.06
CA LEU A 345 -5.77 2.65 1.26
C LEU A 345 -6.79 1.65 1.83
N GLY A 346 -6.40 0.39 2.06
CA GLY A 346 -7.27 -0.62 2.67
C GLY A 346 -7.22 -1.99 2.02
N TYR A 347 -6.65 -2.11 0.83
CA TYR A 347 -6.59 -3.36 0.07
C TYR A 347 -5.17 -3.66 -0.40
N TYR A 348 -4.91 -4.92 -0.67
CA TYR A 348 -3.72 -5.37 -1.37
C TYR A 348 -4.07 -6.47 -2.36
N SER A 349 -3.33 -6.56 -3.46
CA SER A 349 -3.39 -7.69 -4.36
C SER A 349 -2.23 -8.64 -4.11
N LEU A 350 -2.49 -9.93 -4.35
CA LEU A 350 -1.51 -11.00 -4.26
C LEU A 350 -1.68 -11.91 -5.48
N SER A 351 -0.58 -12.14 -6.19
CA SER A 351 -0.54 -13.00 -7.37
C SER A 351 0.70 -13.91 -7.33
N GLU A 352 0.56 -15.10 -7.89
CA GLU A 352 1.69 -16.01 -8.14
C GLU A 352 2.40 -15.56 -9.42
N ILE A 353 3.74 -15.52 -9.40
CA ILE A 353 4.59 -15.14 -10.53
C ILE A 353 5.55 -16.27 -10.89
N ASP A 354 6.01 -16.28 -12.15
CA ASP A 354 6.81 -17.37 -12.71
C ASP A 354 8.16 -17.55 -12.00
N ASP A 355 8.87 -16.46 -11.73
CA ASP A 355 10.16 -16.50 -11.04
C ASP A 355 10.46 -15.20 -10.28
N SER A 356 11.14 -15.36 -9.16
CA SER A 356 11.76 -14.30 -8.37
C SER A 356 12.96 -14.91 -7.65
N PRO A 357 14.08 -14.20 -7.49
CA PRO A 357 15.16 -14.64 -6.62
C PRO A 357 14.65 -14.98 -5.21
N VAL A 358 15.34 -15.91 -4.53
CA VAL A 358 15.07 -16.21 -3.11
C VAL A 358 15.31 -14.94 -2.29
N GLY A 359 14.42 -14.68 -1.34
CA GLY A 359 14.44 -13.47 -0.52
C GLY A 359 13.26 -12.55 -0.83
N THR A 360 13.44 -11.25 -0.60
CA THR A 360 12.38 -10.25 -0.75
C THR A 360 12.91 -9.02 -1.46
N LYS A 361 12.18 -8.55 -2.47
CA LYS A 361 12.40 -7.26 -3.13
C LYS A 361 11.17 -6.39 -2.89
N ILE A 362 11.37 -5.27 -2.22
CA ILE A 362 10.35 -4.25 -1.97
C ILE A 362 10.63 -3.09 -2.92
N VAL A 363 9.64 -2.70 -3.72
CA VAL A 363 9.69 -1.56 -4.65
C VAL A 363 8.70 -0.51 -4.16
N ILE A 364 9.20 0.70 -3.96
CA ILE A 364 8.42 1.85 -3.48
C ILE A 364 8.31 2.82 -4.65
N ASN A 365 7.07 3.10 -5.08
CA ASN A 365 6.79 4.15 -6.05
C ASN A 365 6.72 5.48 -5.31
N VAL A 366 7.72 6.33 -5.51
CA VAL A 366 7.96 7.52 -4.67
C VAL A 366 6.95 8.62 -4.98
N LYS A 367 6.41 9.23 -3.91
CA LYS A 367 5.47 10.36 -3.98
C LYS A 367 6.11 11.60 -4.59
N GLU A 368 5.29 12.46 -5.17
CA GLU A 368 5.75 13.76 -5.69
C GLU A 368 6.42 14.64 -4.62
N ASP A 369 5.92 14.60 -3.38
CA ASP A 369 6.44 15.36 -2.24
C ASP A 369 7.63 14.67 -1.52
N ALA A 370 8.08 13.51 -2.00
CA ALA A 370 9.16 12.72 -1.42
C ALA A 370 10.31 12.45 -2.41
N THR A 371 10.35 13.20 -3.52
CA THR A 371 11.36 13.08 -4.59
C THR A 371 12.79 13.31 -4.12
N GLU A 372 13.01 13.95 -2.96
CA GLU A 372 14.32 14.07 -2.33
C GLU A 372 15.00 12.72 -2.06
N TYR A 373 14.23 11.65 -1.83
CA TYR A 373 14.77 10.30 -1.61
C TYR A 373 15.18 9.60 -2.91
N LEU A 374 14.93 10.19 -4.08
CA LEU A 374 15.49 9.73 -5.34
C LEU A 374 16.94 10.20 -5.53
N ASP A 375 17.49 11.00 -4.61
CA ASP A 375 18.91 11.35 -4.62
C ASP A 375 19.77 10.26 -3.97
N LEU A 376 20.69 9.70 -4.76
CA LEU A 376 21.58 8.63 -4.34
C LEU A 376 22.46 9.02 -3.16
N ASN A 377 22.99 10.25 -3.14
CA ASN A 377 23.84 10.74 -2.05
C ASN A 377 23.07 10.75 -0.73
N LYS A 378 21.82 11.21 -0.76
CA LYS A 378 20.94 11.24 0.40
C LYS A 378 20.67 9.83 0.92
N ILE A 379 20.39 8.86 0.05
CA ILE A 379 20.21 7.46 0.43
C ILE A 379 21.47 6.90 1.10
N GLN A 380 22.65 7.14 0.52
CA GLN A 380 23.92 6.71 1.11
C GLN A 380 24.15 7.34 2.49
N GLU A 381 23.84 8.63 2.66
CA GLU A 381 23.91 9.31 3.96
C GLU A 381 22.97 8.70 5.00
N ILE A 382 21.73 8.40 4.62
CA ILE A 382 20.74 7.77 5.51
C ILE A 382 21.21 6.36 5.92
N VAL A 383 21.72 5.57 4.97
CA VAL A 383 22.29 4.24 5.26
C VAL A 383 23.47 4.35 6.23
N LYS A 384 24.41 5.28 5.99
CA LYS A 384 25.55 5.54 6.90
C LYS A 384 25.09 6.05 8.27
N LYS A 385 23.99 6.80 8.34
CA LYS A 385 23.44 7.32 9.60
C LYS A 385 22.82 6.20 10.44
N TYR A 386 21.95 5.37 9.86
CA TYR A 386 21.12 4.44 10.63
C TYR A 386 21.61 2.99 10.65
N SER A 387 22.25 2.54 9.57
CA SER A 387 22.45 1.12 9.28
C SER A 387 23.92 0.76 9.01
N ASN A 388 24.86 1.66 9.29
CA ASN A 388 26.28 1.45 9.03
C ASN A 388 26.90 0.23 9.75
N PHE A 389 26.26 -0.22 10.81
CA PHE A 389 26.74 -1.32 11.68
C PHE A 389 25.94 -2.62 11.51
N VAL A 390 25.01 -2.66 10.56
CA VAL A 390 24.27 -3.89 10.22
C VAL A 390 25.27 -4.95 9.76
N GLY A 391 25.07 -6.19 10.22
CA GLY A 391 26.03 -7.29 10.07
C GLY A 391 26.16 -7.89 8.66
N PHE A 392 25.45 -7.33 7.69
CA PHE A 392 25.43 -7.77 6.29
C PHE A 392 25.85 -6.62 5.38
N PRO A 393 26.57 -6.88 4.26
CA PRO A 393 26.87 -5.86 3.25
C PRO A 393 25.60 -5.16 2.74
N ILE A 394 25.65 -3.83 2.67
CA ILE A 394 24.61 -2.97 2.12
C ILE A 394 25.20 -2.24 0.92
N ASN A 395 24.68 -2.54 -0.26
CA ASN A 395 25.06 -1.90 -1.51
C ASN A 395 23.97 -0.91 -1.93
N VAL A 396 24.36 0.29 -2.36
CA VAL A 396 23.45 1.29 -2.96
C VAL A 396 23.89 1.49 -4.41
N ASN A 397 23.03 1.14 -5.37
CA ASN A 397 23.35 1.09 -6.80
C ASN A 397 24.72 0.43 -7.08
N SER A 398 24.93 -0.76 -6.50
CA SER A 398 26.18 -1.56 -6.61
C SER A 398 27.42 -1.01 -5.92
N GLU A 399 27.32 0.09 -5.16
CA GLU A 399 28.40 0.60 -4.31
C GLU A 399 28.20 0.17 -2.86
N LYS A 400 29.17 -0.51 -2.25
CA LYS A 400 29.11 -0.91 -0.84
C LYS A 400 29.22 0.30 0.09
N VAL A 401 28.20 0.51 0.92
CA VAL A 401 28.09 1.71 1.78
C VAL A 401 28.51 1.44 3.21
N ASN A 402 28.09 0.31 3.80
CA ASN A 402 28.46 -0.01 5.18
C ASN A 402 29.86 -0.64 5.24
N THR A 403 30.72 -0.07 6.07
CA THR A 403 32.15 -0.43 6.12
C THR A 403 32.70 -0.61 7.53
N VAL A 404 31.90 -0.31 8.56
CA VAL A 404 32.40 -0.23 9.94
C VAL A 404 31.77 -1.32 10.80
N ASP A 405 32.62 -2.16 11.40
CA ASP A 405 32.18 -3.12 12.40
C ASP A 405 31.68 -2.41 13.67
N ALA A 406 30.65 -2.97 14.29
CA ALA A 406 30.14 -2.51 15.59
C ALA A 406 31.16 -2.80 16.70
N MET A 407 32.10 -1.88 16.92
CA MET A 407 33.23 -2.07 17.82
C MET A 407 32.82 -2.37 19.26
N TRP A 408 31.72 -1.76 19.75
CA TRP A 408 31.18 -2.02 21.09
C TRP A 408 30.66 -3.46 21.31
N LEU A 409 30.53 -4.24 20.23
CA LEU A 409 30.17 -5.66 20.27
C LEU A 409 31.37 -6.61 20.21
N LYS A 410 32.58 -6.14 19.84
CA LYS A 410 33.82 -6.94 19.88
C LYS A 410 34.30 -7.19 21.30
N ASP A 411 34.96 -8.31 21.57
CA ASP A 411 35.50 -8.57 22.91
C ASP A 411 36.41 -7.43 23.37
N LYS A 412 36.37 -7.08 24.67
CA LYS A 412 37.17 -5.95 25.18
C LYS A 412 38.67 -6.18 24.94
N ASN A 413 39.12 -7.43 24.94
CA ASN A 413 40.52 -7.78 24.74
C ASN A 413 40.93 -7.88 23.27
N SER A 414 39.96 -7.95 22.34
CA SER A 414 40.24 -7.97 20.90
C SER A 414 40.23 -6.59 20.25
N ILE A 415 39.94 -5.56 21.04
CA ILE A 415 39.94 -4.16 20.63
C ILE A 415 41.33 -3.57 20.89
N THR A 416 42.00 -3.12 19.82
CA THR A 416 43.30 -2.45 19.94
C THR A 416 43.15 -0.96 20.20
N GLU A 417 44.23 -0.31 20.65
CA GLU A 417 44.26 1.15 20.81
C GLU A 417 44.07 1.87 19.46
N GLN A 418 44.62 1.32 18.37
CA GLN A 418 44.41 1.85 17.02
C GLN A 418 42.95 1.76 16.58
N ASP A 419 42.24 0.68 16.92
CA ASP A 419 40.81 0.57 16.66
C ASP A 419 40.03 1.67 17.41
N HIS A 420 40.43 1.96 18.65
CA HIS A 420 39.80 3.01 19.47
C HIS A 420 40.02 4.39 18.85
N GLU A 421 41.22 4.69 18.35
CA GLU A 421 41.51 5.94 17.67
C GLU A 421 40.71 6.09 16.37
N GLN A 422 40.72 5.07 15.52
CA GLN A 422 39.99 5.10 14.24
C GLN A 422 38.49 5.23 14.46
N PHE A 423 37.94 4.48 15.40
CA PHE A 423 36.53 4.54 15.73
C PHE A 423 36.15 5.87 16.39
N PHE A 424 36.99 6.41 17.27
CA PHE A 424 36.77 7.74 17.85
C PHE A 424 36.71 8.80 16.77
N LYS A 425 37.70 8.87 15.86
CA LYS A 425 37.72 9.82 14.73
C LYS A 425 36.50 9.68 13.84
N PHE A 426 36.07 8.45 13.61
CA PHE A 426 34.86 8.16 12.85
C PHE A 426 33.59 8.74 13.51
N ILE A 427 33.39 8.54 14.82
CA ILE A 427 32.18 9.01 15.51
C ILE A 427 32.23 10.50 15.86
N SER A 428 33.42 11.04 16.15
CA SER A 428 33.60 12.41 16.65
C SER A 428 33.66 13.43 15.53
N LYS A 429 33.99 12.97 14.30
CA LYS A 429 34.40 13.79 13.15
C LYS A 429 35.62 14.67 13.44
N ASP A 430 36.36 14.38 14.50
CA ASP A 430 37.60 15.06 14.86
C ASP A 430 38.80 14.28 14.31
N TYR A 431 39.93 14.98 14.15
CA TYR A 431 41.20 14.38 13.74
C TYR A 431 42.04 13.86 14.91
N ASP A 432 41.68 14.25 16.13
CA ASP A 432 42.40 13.92 17.36
C ASP A 432 42.09 12.50 17.86
N SER A 433 43.01 11.95 18.65
CA SER A 433 42.81 10.71 19.42
C SER A 433 42.06 10.99 20.73
N PRO A 434 41.28 10.05 21.27
CA PRO A 434 40.61 10.23 22.55
C PRO A 434 41.65 10.36 23.69
N MET A 435 41.31 11.10 24.75
CA MET A 435 42.08 11.16 25.99
C MET A 435 41.88 9.90 26.83
N PHE A 436 40.63 9.44 26.91
CA PHE A 436 40.25 8.20 27.57
C PHE A 436 39.23 7.45 26.74
N SER A 437 39.30 6.12 26.79
CA SER A 437 38.30 5.20 26.25
C SER A 437 37.74 4.31 27.36
N LEU A 438 36.45 4.03 27.29
CA LEU A 438 35.75 3.14 28.20
C LEU A 438 34.85 2.20 27.39
N VAL A 439 35.19 0.91 27.42
CA VAL A 439 34.28 -0.15 26.99
C VAL A 439 33.56 -0.68 28.22
N TYR A 440 32.25 -0.45 28.28
CA TYR A 440 31.42 -0.88 29.40
C TYR A 440 30.37 -1.90 28.95
N ARG A 441 30.29 -3.00 29.69
CA ARG A 441 29.39 -4.12 29.45
C ARG A 441 28.75 -4.58 30.75
N THR A 442 27.44 -4.73 30.73
CA THR A 442 26.70 -5.39 31.80
C THR A 442 25.48 -6.07 31.20
N ASP A 443 25.08 -7.21 31.75
CA ASP A 443 23.85 -7.91 31.38
C ASP A 443 22.73 -7.76 32.42
N ALA A 444 23.03 -7.17 33.59
CA ALA A 444 22.08 -6.97 34.69
C ALA A 444 22.25 -5.57 35.34
N PRO A 445 21.15 -4.89 35.74
CA PRO A 445 19.74 -5.27 35.56
C PRO A 445 19.22 -5.10 34.12
N ILE A 446 19.99 -4.43 33.25
CA ILE A 446 19.68 -4.22 31.83
C ILE A 446 20.93 -4.57 31.01
N SER A 447 20.77 -5.19 29.84
CA SER A 447 21.90 -5.45 28.94
C SER A 447 22.37 -4.15 28.28
N ILE A 448 23.57 -3.71 28.64
CA ILE A 448 24.23 -2.50 28.14
C ILE A 448 25.56 -2.92 27.54
N LYS A 449 25.79 -2.51 26.29
CA LYS A 449 27.09 -2.58 25.62
C LYS A 449 27.38 -1.19 25.08
N SER A 450 28.39 -0.54 25.62
CA SER A 450 28.71 0.85 25.28
C SER A 450 30.19 1.05 25.09
N ILE A 451 30.52 2.02 24.23
CA ILE A 451 31.88 2.50 24.03
C ILE A 451 31.85 4.03 24.15
N LEU A 452 32.55 4.53 25.15
CA LEU A 452 32.55 5.95 25.53
C LEU A 452 33.97 6.50 25.43
N TYR A 453 34.07 7.74 25.01
CA TYR A 453 35.32 8.44 24.79
C TYR A 453 35.27 9.83 25.40
N ILE A 454 36.39 10.22 26.01
CA ILE A 454 36.62 11.59 26.46
C ILE A 454 37.56 12.25 25.46
N PRO A 455 37.15 13.31 24.74
CA PRO A 455 38.03 14.06 23.86
C PRO A 455 39.18 14.74 24.63
N LYS A 456 40.33 14.93 23.98
CA LYS A 456 41.45 15.72 24.54
C LYS A 456 41.10 17.19 24.71
N TYR A 457 40.24 17.69 23.84
CA TYR A 457 39.84 19.09 23.80
C TYR A 457 38.37 19.25 24.18
N ASN A 458 38.09 20.15 25.12
CA ASN A 458 36.73 20.60 25.43
C ASN A 458 36.59 22.08 25.05
N PRO A 459 35.85 22.40 23.97
CA PRO A 459 35.61 23.79 23.56
C PRO A 459 35.00 24.67 24.65
N GLU A 460 34.17 24.11 25.54
CA GLU A 460 33.53 24.90 26.61
C GLU A 460 34.56 25.49 27.58
N ASN A 461 35.68 24.78 27.83
CA ASN A 461 36.75 25.29 28.70
C ASN A 461 37.44 26.54 28.12
N MET A 462 37.27 26.78 26.82
CA MET A 462 37.84 27.93 26.11
C MET A 462 36.80 29.02 25.83
N GLY A 463 35.63 28.95 26.47
CA GLY A 463 34.59 29.96 26.36
C GLY A 463 33.75 29.89 25.08
N PHE A 464 33.86 28.79 24.32
CA PHE A 464 32.99 28.54 23.17
C PHE A 464 31.57 28.10 23.60
N GLU A 465 30.69 27.97 22.62
CA GLU A 465 29.31 27.53 22.83
C GLU A 465 29.22 26.20 23.57
N ARG A 466 28.12 26.07 24.31
CA ARG A 466 27.76 24.88 25.06
C ARG A 466 27.66 23.66 24.12
N LEU A 467 28.38 22.60 24.44
CA LEU A 467 28.33 21.33 23.73
C LEU A 467 26.95 20.70 23.85
N LYS A 468 26.51 20.05 22.77
CA LYS A 468 25.34 19.18 22.79
C LYS A 468 25.78 17.76 23.16
N PRO A 469 24.93 16.97 23.84
CA PRO A 469 25.19 15.55 24.07
C PRO A 469 25.51 14.83 22.76
N SER A 470 26.49 13.94 22.77
CA SER A 470 26.99 13.30 21.53
C SER A 470 27.03 11.78 21.56
N VAL A 471 26.60 11.18 22.67
CA VAL A 471 26.38 9.73 22.76
C VAL A 471 25.15 9.37 21.97
N SER A 472 25.27 8.46 21.01
CA SER A 472 24.13 7.99 20.22
C SER A 472 23.61 6.66 20.78
N LEU A 473 22.30 6.48 20.83
CA LEU A 473 21.67 5.27 21.35
C LEU A 473 21.39 4.27 20.22
N TYR A 474 21.90 3.04 20.38
CA TYR A 474 21.65 1.92 19.47
C TYR A 474 20.85 0.82 20.16
N SER A 475 20.07 0.09 19.37
CA SER A 475 19.50 -1.19 19.76
C SER A 475 19.81 -2.21 18.68
N ARG A 476 20.41 -3.34 19.05
CA ARG A 476 20.74 -4.45 18.14
C ARG A 476 21.42 -3.98 16.83
N LYS A 477 22.44 -3.12 16.96
CA LYS A 477 23.23 -2.50 15.86
C LYS A 477 22.50 -1.44 15.00
N VAL A 478 21.24 -1.14 15.29
CA VAL A 478 20.45 -0.11 14.58
C VAL A 478 20.38 1.18 15.42
N LEU A 479 20.61 2.34 14.80
CA LEU A 479 20.54 3.63 15.47
C LEU A 479 19.08 3.99 15.84
N ILE A 480 18.85 4.26 17.12
CA ILE A 480 17.55 4.70 17.63
C ILE A 480 17.50 6.22 17.71
N MET A 481 18.48 6.82 18.39
CA MET A 481 18.51 8.26 18.63
C MET A 481 19.96 8.76 18.53
N PRO A 482 20.29 9.63 17.56
CA PRO A 482 21.57 10.34 17.59
C PRO A 482 21.57 11.34 18.76
N ASN A 483 22.73 11.58 19.37
CA ASN A 483 22.92 12.65 20.37
C ASN A 483 21.90 12.58 21.53
N ALA A 484 21.75 11.41 22.12
CA ALA A 484 20.73 11.08 23.10
C ALA A 484 20.93 11.82 24.43
N GLU A 485 20.15 12.88 24.65
CA GLU A 485 20.34 13.81 25.78
C GLU A 485 20.08 13.20 27.17
N LYS A 486 19.24 12.16 27.24
CA LYS A 486 18.82 11.54 28.52
C LYS A 486 19.62 10.30 28.92
N VAL A 487 20.59 9.88 28.10
CA VAL A 487 21.39 8.68 28.36
C VAL A 487 22.47 8.96 29.40
N LEU A 488 23.09 10.14 29.34
CA LEU A 488 24.07 10.59 30.32
C LEU A 488 23.56 11.84 31.04
N PRO A 489 23.96 12.06 32.30
CA PRO A 489 23.75 13.33 32.98
C PRO A 489 24.30 14.52 32.18
N GLU A 490 23.67 15.68 32.30
CA GLU A 490 24.02 16.88 31.53
C GLU A 490 25.47 17.36 31.74
N TRP A 491 26.06 17.07 32.90
CA TRP A 491 27.46 17.38 33.21
C TRP A 491 28.47 16.48 32.47
N LEU A 492 28.03 15.35 31.91
CA LEU A 492 28.83 14.43 31.09
C LEU A 492 28.64 14.62 29.58
N ARG A 493 27.98 15.70 29.13
CA ARG A 493 27.67 15.95 27.71
C ARG A 493 28.88 16.00 26.76
N PHE A 494 30.08 16.24 27.29
CA PHE A 494 31.34 16.23 26.54
C PHE A 494 31.78 14.83 26.11
N ILE A 495 31.24 13.77 26.73
CA ILE A 495 31.52 12.38 26.35
C ILE A 495 30.94 12.11 24.96
N LYS A 496 31.77 11.52 24.09
CA LYS A 496 31.39 11.02 22.77
C LYS A 496 31.28 9.50 22.80
N GLY A 497 30.30 8.90 22.13
CA GLY A 497 30.14 7.44 22.21
C GLY A 497 28.93 6.86 21.49
N LYS A 498 28.79 5.54 21.62
CA LYS A 498 27.75 4.71 20.99
C LYS A 498 27.22 3.66 21.96
#